data_AF-A0A9E2E6N9-F1
#
_entry.id   AF-A0A9E2E6N9-F1
#
_cell.length_a   1.000
_cell.length_b   1.000
_cell.length_c   1.000
_cell.angle_alpha   90.00
_cell.angle_beta   90.00
_cell.angle_gamma   90.00
#
_symmetry.space_group_name_H-M   'P 1'
#
loop_
_entity.id
_entity.type
_entity.pdbx_description
1 polymer ?
#
loop_
_entity_poly.entity_id
_entity_poly.type
_entity_poly.pdbx_seq_one_letter_code
_entity_poly.pdbx_strand_id
1 'polypeptide(L)'
;MFNELNTVENYIRDLLCGQKKTGKGGFAEDQAPYLPVGRNSAGAGWHYVNALALPRRINDVFVEDYLRDALIRLNPAIAARPERADEVLYK
;
A
#
# COMPACT_ATOMS: atom_id res chain seq x y z
N MET A 1 21.04 5.40 -14.38
CA MET A 1 22.09 5.69 -13.38
C MET A 1 21.80 4.83 -12.16
N PHE A 2 22.75 3.99 -11.74
CA PHE A 2 22.60 3.05 -10.62
C PHE A 2 22.93 3.77 -9.31
N ASN A 3 22.09 3.60 -8.28
CA ASN A 3 22.44 3.91 -6.90
C ASN A 3 21.88 2.79 -6.00
N GLU A 4 22.51 2.59 -4.84
CA GLU A 4 22.21 1.47 -3.94
C GLU A 4 20.81 1.61 -3.29
N LEU A 5 20.40 2.85 -2.99
CA LEU A 5 19.06 3.18 -2.49
C LEU A 5 17.94 2.66 -3.40
N ASN A 6 18.05 2.89 -4.71
CA ASN A 6 17.07 2.40 -5.67
C ASN A 6 17.02 0.87 -5.71
N THR A 7 18.12 0.16 -5.41
CA THR A 7 18.16 -1.31 -5.47
C THR A 7 17.48 -1.93 -4.25
N VAL A 8 17.73 -1.38 -3.05
CA VAL A 8 17.07 -1.82 -1.81
C VAL A 8 15.57 -1.53 -1.85
N GLU A 9 15.17 -0.34 -2.29
CA GLU A 9 13.75 0.01 -2.42
C GLU A 9 13.01 -0.90 -3.41
N ASN A 10 13.62 -1.16 -4.57
CA ASN A 10 13.04 -2.08 -5.54
C ASN A 10 12.95 -3.51 -4.98
N TYR A 11 13.97 -3.95 -4.24
CA TYR A 11 13.95 -5.27 -3.58
C TYR A 11 12.80 -5.39 -2.57
N ILE A 12 12.66 -4.42 -1.66
CA ILE A 12 11.57 -4.41 -0.67
C ILE A 12 10.21 -4.37 -1.37
N ARG A 13 10.06 -3.54 -2.41
CA ARG A 13 8.81 -3.48 -3.19
C ARG A 13 8.44 -4.84 -3.77
N ASP A 14 9.40 -5.52 -4.38
CA ASP A 14 9.16 -6.80 -5.06
C ASP A 14 8.88 -7.93 -4.05
N LEU A 15 9.52 -7.91 -2.88
CA LEU A 15 9.20 -8.81 -1.77
C LEU A 15 7.76 -8.61 -1.28
N LEU A 16 7.35 -7.36 -1.07
CA LEU A 16 6.04 -7.03 -0.48
C LEU A 16 4.88 -7.21 -1.47
N CYS A 17 5.07 -6.82 -2.73
CA CYS A 17 4.02 -6.80 -3.76
C CYS A 17 4.03 -8.03 -4.67
N GLY A 18 5.03 -8.90 -4.49
CA GLY A 18 5.32 -10.00 -5.39
C GLY A 18 6.20 -9.56 -6.55
N GLN A 19 7.05 -10.48 -7.00
CA GLN A 19 7.91 -10.25 -8.16
C GLN A 19 7.04 -9.98 -9.40
N LYS A 20 7.18 -8.78 -9.99
CA LYS A 20 6.75 -8.58 -11.37
C LYS A 20 7.53 -9.58 -12.21
N LYS A 21 6.86 -10.36 -13.05
CA LYS A 21 7.52 -11.27 -14.02
C LYS A 21 8.24 -10.46 -15.11
N THR A 22 9.21 -9.65 -14.74
CA THR A 22 10.15 -9.01 -15.65
C THR A 22 11.45 -9.81 -15.57
N GLY A 23 11.51 -10.85 -16.41
CA GLY A 23 12.73 -11.51 -16.87
C GLY A 23 13.78 -11.97 -15.83
N LYS A 24 13.87 -13.30 -15.63
CA LYS A 24 15.04 -14.03 -15.14
C LYS A 24 15.72 -13.46 -13.87
N GLY A 25 15.08 -13.63 -12.72
CA GLY A 25 15.71 -13.30 -11.43
C GLY A 25 14.84 -13.60 -10.23
N GLY A 26 14.22 -14.79 -10.17
CA GLY A 26 13.48 -15.21 -8.98
C GLY A 26 14.48 -15.61 -7.89
N PHE A 27 14.44 -14.92 -6.74
CA PHE A 27 15.20 -15.29 -5.55
C PHE A 27 14.47 -16.43 -4.82
N ALA A 28 15.22 -17.46 -4.45
CA ALA A 28 14.73 -18.67 -3.77
C ALA A 28 14.80 -18.54 -2.24
N GLU A 29 14.32 -17.42 -1.70
CA GLU A 29 14.19 -17.24 -0.25
C GLU A 29 12.74 -17.49 0.14
N ASP A 30 12.53 -18.34 1.15
CA ASP A 30 11.19 -18.60 1.68
C ASP A 30 10.59 -17.32 2.28
N GLN A 31 9.27 -17.19 2.18
CA GLN A 31 8.55 -16.03 2.68
C GLN A 31 8.81 -15.85 4.19
N ALA A 32 9.38 -14.70 4.56
CA ALA A 32 9.73 -14.44 5.96
C ALA A 32 8.47 -14.52 6.87
N PRO A 33 8.50 -15.28 7.98
CA PRO A 33 7.31 -15.58 8.80
C PRO A 33 6.62 -14.37 9.42
N TYR A 34 7.31 -13.25 9.52
CA TYR A 34 6.84 -12.01 10.13
C TYR A 34 6.20 -11.05 9.13
N LEU A 35 6.18 -11.37 7.83
CA LEU A 35 5.55 -10.52 6.83
C LEU A 35 4.02 -10.64 6.93
N PRO A 36 3.30 -9.55 7.27
CA PRO A 36 1.85 -9.60 7.33
C PRO A 36 1.29 -9.80 5.92
N VAL A 37 0.40 -10.78 5.77
CA VAL A 37 -0.30 -11.03 4.51
C VAL A 37 -1.33 -9.89 4.30
N GLY A 38 -1.06 -9.04 3.32
CA GLY A 38 -1.98 -8.03 2.82
C GLY A 38 -3.08 -8.65 1.95
N ARG A 39 -3.77 -7.81 1.18
CA ARG A 39 -4.98 -8.22 0.42
C ARG A 39 -4.70 -8.75 -0.98
N ASN A 40 -3.48 -8.55 -1.48
CA ASN A 40 -3.08 -9.04 -2.79
C ASN A 40 -2.69 -10.53 -2.69
N SER A 41 -2.94 -11.29 -3.75
CA SER A 41 -2.55 -12.71 -3.87
C SER A 41 -1.06 -12.92 -4.15
N ALA A 42 -0.29 -11.84 -4.38
CA ALA A 42 1.13 -11.88 -4.70
C ALA A 42 2.01 -11.35 -3.55
N GLY A 43 3.19 -11.95 -3.36
CA GLY A 43 4.16 -11.56 -2.34
C GLY A 43 3.60 -11.63 -0.92
N ALA A 44 3.87 -10.60 -0.13
CA ALA A 44 3.25 -10.39 1.19
C ALA A 44 1.89 -9.69 1.12
N GLY A 45 1.24 -9.61 -0.05
CA GLY A 45 -0.10 -9.07 -0.20
C GLY A 45 -0.20 -7.54 -0.21
N TRP A 46 0.92 -6.83 -0.31
CA TRP A 46 0.93 -5.37 -0.48
C TRP A 46 0.67 -4.98 -1.94
N HIS A 47 0.19 -3.75 -2.15
CA HIS A 47 0.00 -3.17 -3.47
C HIS A 47 0.78 -1.85 -3.55
N TYR A 48 1.83 -1.81 -4.37
CA TYR A 48 2.61 -0.61 -4.61
C TYR A 48 1.84 0.39 -5.48
N VAL A 49 1.78 1.65 -5.06
CA VAL A 49 1.24 2.77 -5.83
C VAL A 49 2.32 3.83 -5.97
N ASN A 50 2.54 4.33 -7.18
CA ASN A 50 3.49 5.42 -7.41
C ASN A 50 2.99 6.71 -6.74
N ALA A 51 3.89 7.51 -6.17
CA ALA A 51 3.55 8.77 -5.51
C ALA A 51 2.74 9.74 -6.41
N LEU A 52 3.04 9.80 -7.71
CA LEU A 52 2.30 10.64 -8.67
C LEU A 52 0.91 10.09 -9.05
N ALA A 53 0.67 8.81 -8.77
CA ALA A 53 -0.63 8.18 -9.01
C ALA A 53 -1.56 8.26 -7.79
N LEU A 54 -1.09 8.80 -6.66
CA LEU A 54 -1.94 9.03 -5.50
C LEU A 54 -2.86 10.23 -5.77
N PRO A 55 -4.18 10.12 -5.52
CA PRO A 55 -5.13 11.21 -5.70
C PRO A 55 -5.02 12.22 -4.54
N ARG A 56 -3.85 12.84 -4.38
CA ARG A 56 -3.61 13.91 -3.40
C ARG A 56 -2.67 14.96 -3.98
N ARG A 57 -2.72 16.19 -3.46
CA ARG A 57 -1.71 17.20 -3.76
C ARG A 57 -0.43 16.87 -3.02
N ILE A 58 0.69 17.38 -3.52
CA ILE A 58 2.02 17.13 -2.94
C ILE A 58 2.09 17.57 -1.48
N ASN A 59 1.42 18.68 -1.16
CA ASN A 59 1.38 19.27 0.19
C ASN A 59 0.32 18.64 1.11
N ASP A 60 -0.54 17.77 0.58
CA ASP A 60 -1.56 17.12 1.39
C ASP A 60 -0.92 16.00 2.21
N VAL A 61 -1.18 15.99 3.51
CA VAL A 61 -0.64 15.00 4.45
C VAL A 61 -1.31 13.63 4.23
N PHE A 62 -2.61 13.62 3.94
CA PHE A 62 -3.40 12.42 3.71
C PHE A 62 -3.85 12.29 2.26
N VAL A 63 -4.10 11.06 1.84
CA VAL A 63 -4.93 10.77 0.67
C VAL A 63 -6.36 10.65 1.18
N GLU A 64 -7.11 11.76 1.20
CA GLU A 64 -8.41 11.83 1.89
C GLU A 64 -9.38 10.74 1.41
N ASP A 65 -9.47 10.48 0.11
CA ASP A 65 -10.32 9.43 -0.45
C ASP A 65 -9.99 8.04 0.14
N TYR A 66 -8.70 7.69 0.20
CA TYR A 66 -8.26 6.40 0.74
C TYR A 66 -8.49 6.32 2.24
N LEU A 67 -8.32 7.43 2.96
CA LEU A 67 -8.55 7.49 4.39
C LEU A 67 -10.04 7.33 4.70
N ARG A 68 -10.92 8.00 3.95
CA ARG A 68 -12.37 7.84 4.05
C ARG A 68 -12.79 6.38 3.84
N ASP A 69 -12.33 5.77 2.75
CA ASP A 69 -12.63 4.37 2.43
C ASP A 69 -12.13 3.42 3.51
N ALA A 70 -10.95 3.70 4.07
CA ALA A 70 -10.40 2.93 5.18
C ALA A 70 -11.25 3.06 6.45
N LEU A 71 -11.69 4.27 6.80
CA LEU A 71 -12.56 4.52 7.96
C LEU A 71 -13.90 3.77 7.84
N ILE A 72 -14.56 3.87 6.69
CA ILE A 72 -15.80 3.16 6.39
C ILE A 72 -15.59 1.65 6.54
N ARG A 73 -14.50 1.13 5.98
CA ARG A 73 -14.22 -0.31 5.98
C ARG A 73 -13.86 -0.87 7.36
N LEU A 74 -13.18 -0.09 8.19
CA LEU A 74 -12.67 -0.56 9.49
C LEU A 74 -13.66 -0.35 10.63
N ASN A 75 -14.58 0.62 10.51
CA ASN A 75 -15.49 0.98 11.58
C ASN A 75 -16.96 0.72 11.16
N PRO A 76 -17.63 -0.31 11.71
CA PRO A 76 -19.03 -0.62 11.38
C PRO A 76 -20.02 0.52 11.63
N ALA A 77 -19.75 1.39 12.61
CA ALA A 77 -20.62 2.53 12.90
C ALA A 77 -20.51 3.65 11.86
N ILE A 78 -19.35 3.76 11.19
CA ILE A 78 -19.13 4.63 10.03
C ILE A 78 -19.64 3.92 8.77
N ALA A 79 -19.48 2.60 8.63
CA ALA A 79 -20.05 1.83 7.53
C ALA A 79 -21.57 1.98 7.42
N ALA A 80 -22.26 1.99 8.56
CA ALA A 80 -23.72 2.18 8.62
C ALA A 80 -24.16 3.61 8.21
N ARG A 81 -23.26 4.60 8.32
CA ARG A 81 -23.49 6.02 8.05
C ARG A 81 -22.20 6.67 7.53
N PRO A 82 -21.86 6.49 6.24
CA PRO A 82 -20.58 6.91 5.67
C PRO A 82 -20.25 8.40 5.82
N GLU A 83 -21.26 9.25 5.96
CA GLU A 83 -21.14 10.68 6.27
C GLU A 83 -20.39 10.96 7.58
N ARG A 84 -20.36 10.01 8.52
CA ARG A 84 -19.59 10.14 9.76
C ARG A 84 -18.08 10.12 9.54
N ALA A 85 -17.61 9.68 8.37
CA ALA A 85 -16.20 9.79 8.03
C ALA A 85 -15.76 11.26 7.97
N ASP A 86 -16.64 12.17 7.51
CA ASP A 86 -16.36 13.61 7.46
C ASP A 86 -16.17 14.19 8.86
N GLU A 87 -16.97 13.73 9.83
CA GLU A 87 -16.82 14.15 11.22
C GLU A 87 -15.45 13.76 11.79
N VAL A 88 -14.86 12.63 11.39
CA VAL A 88 -13.53 12.21 11.87
C VAL A 88 -12.41 12.94 11.13
N LEU A 89 -12.63 13.31 9.88
CA LEU A 89 -11.60 13.95 9.04
C LEU A 89 -11.42 15.43 9.36
N TYR A 90 -12.50 16.13 9.73
CA TYR A 90 -12.51 17.59 9.79
C TYR A 90 -12.83 18.17 11.18
N LYS A 91 -13.09 17.34 12.19
CA LYS A 91 -13.48 17.77 13.53
C LYS A 91 -12.52 17.24 14.60
#